data_AF-A0A3P7TQ74-F1
#
_entry.id   AF-A0A3P7TQ74-F1
#
_cell.length_a   1.000
_cell.length_b   1.000
_cell.length_c   1.000
_cell.angle_alpha   90.00
_cell.angle_beta   90.00
_cell.angle_gamma   90.00
#
_symmetry.space_group_name_H-M   'P 1'
#
loop_
_entity.id
_entity.type
_entity.pdbx_description
1 polymer ?
#
loop_
_entity_poly.entity_id
_entity_poly.type
_entity_poly.pdbx_seq_one_letter_code
_entity_poly.pdbx_strand_id
1 'polypeptide(L)'
;MWSCFYYHYPHSCIVFTVLSWLLAQWCFTYIEFGLVFFLFSLFVFLFINLGKRKSGELSAYSIFNPHCERLPGTLTAEHFERDLLKRKILRV
;
A
#
# COMPACT_ATOMS: atom_id res chain seq x y z
N MET A 1 13.60 -1.08 -18.20
CA MET A 1 15.01 -0.64 -18.37
C MET A 1 15.66 -0.25 -17.04
N TRP A 2 15.10 0.70 -16.29
CA TRP A 2 15.65 1.13 -14.98
C TRP A 2 15.86 -0.03 -13.98
N SER A 3 14.87 -0.92 -13.83
CA SER A 3 14.94 -2.02 -12.86
C SER A 3 16.06 -3.04 -13.14
N CYS A 4 16.40 -3.27 -14.42
CA CYS A 4 17.50 -4.17 -14.77
C CYS A 4 18.87 -3.53 -14.51
N PHE A 5 19.00 -2.22 -14.79
CA PHE A 5 20.24 -1.48 -14.52
C PHE A 5 20.47 -1.30 -13.02
N TYR A 6 19.41 -1.08 -12.24
CA TYR A 6 19.45 -1.05 -10.78
C TYR A 6 19.93 -2.38 -10.17
N TYR A 7 19.54 -3.52 -10.74
CA TYR A 7 19.98 -4.83 -10.26
C TYR A 7 21.48 -5.05 -10.44
N HIS A 8 22.07 -4.48 -11.50
CA HIS A 8 23.49 -4.67 -11.82
C HIS A 8 24.39 -3.58 -11.20
N TYR A 9 23.93 -2.32 -11.14
CA TYR A 9 24.66 -1.18 -10.59
C TYR A 9 23.77 -0.32 -9.66
N PRO A 10 23.42 -0.82 -8.46
CA PRO A 10 22.43 -0.18 -7.59
C PRO A 10 22.88 1.21 -7.13
N HIS A 11 24.14 1.36 -6.71
CA HIS A 11 24.65 2.62 -6.18
C HIS A 11 24.62 3.76 -7.21
N SER A 12 25.12 3.50 -8.43
CA SER A 12 25.13 4.50 -9.50
C SER A 12 23.72 4.94 -9.89
N CYS A 13 22.76 4.02 -9.91
CA CYS A 13 21.36 4.34 -10.17
C CYS A 13 20.77 5.24 -9.09
N ILE A 14 20.97 4.89 -7.81
CA ILE A 14 20.45 5.68 -6.67
C ILE A 14 21.04 7.09 -6.70
N VAL A 15 22.35 7.21 -6.88
CA VAL A 15 23.02 8.52 -6.95
C VAL A 15 22.43 9.38 -8.06
N PHE A 16 22.29 8.84 -9.27
CA PHE A 16 21.69 9.57 -10.39
C PHE A 16 20.24 10.00 -10.13
N THR A 17 19.47 9.13 -9.49
CA THR A 17 18.07 9.40 -9.13
C THR A 17 17.97 10.53 -8.10
N VAL A 18 18.78 10.46 -7.05
CA VAL A 18 18.79 11.46 -5.97
C VAL A 18 19.27 12.80 -6.52
N LEU A 19 20.31 12.82 -7.35
CA LEU A 19 20.80 14.06 -7.97
C LEU A 19 19.75 14.69 -8.89
N SER A 20 19.09 13.91 -9.74
CA SER A 20 18.03 14.43 -10.62
C SER A 20 16.83 14.93 -9.83
N TRP A 21 16.45 14.25 -8.74
CA TRP A 21 15.40 14.70 -7.83
C TRP A 21 15.78 16.00 -7.11
N LEU A 22 17.02 16.14 -6.61
CA LEU A 22 17.50 17.37 -5.97
C LEU A 22 17.52 18.56 -6.94
N LEU A 23 17.94 18.34 -8.19
CA LEU A 23 17.89 19.36 -9.23
C LEU A 23 16.45 19.81 -9.52
N ALA A 24 15.52 18.85 -9.64
CA ALA A 24 14.11 19.16 -9.80
C ALA A 24 13.57 19.94 -8.58
N GLN A 25 13.86 19.48 -7.36
CA GLN A 25 13.45 20.15 -6.11
C GLN A 25 13.96 21.60 -6.06
N TRP A 26 15.20 21.85 -6.48
CA TRP A 26 15.75 23.19 -6.58
C TRP A 26 14.96 24.05 -7.58
N CYS A 27 14.73 23.54 -8.80
CA CYS A 27 13.94 24.23 -9.82
C CYS A 27 12.51 24.56 -9.34
N PHE A 28 11.84 23.62 -8.68
CA PHE A 28 10.50 23.81 -8.14
C PHE A 28 10.46 24.82 -6.99
N THR A 29 11.52 24.90 -6.19
CA THR A 29 11.65 25.91 -5.14
C THR A 29 11.80 27.31 -5.73
N TYR A 30 12.50 27.46 -6.85
CA TYR A 30 12.64 28.74 -7.54
C TYR A 30 11.32 29.30 -8.08
N ILE A 31 10.41 28.43 -8.51
CA ILE A 31 9.05 28.81 -8.96
C ILE A 31 8.03 28.85 -7.81
N GLU A 32 8.50 28.89 -6.56
CA GLU A 32 7.69 28.91 -5.33
C GLU A 32 6.74 27.71 -5.13
N PHE A 33 6.95 26.63 -5.89
CA PHE A 33 6.15 25.41 -5.87
C PHE A 33 6.89 24.22 -5.22
N GLY A 34 8.02 24.48 -4.57
CA GLY A 34 8.93 23.47 -4.02
C GLY A 34 8.27 22.54 -3.01
N LEU A 35 7.39 23.08 -2.15
CA LEU A 35 6.71 22.30 -1.13
C LEU A 35 5.70 21.31 -1.73
N VAL A 36 4.97 21.72 -2.77
CA VAL A 36 3.98 20.85 -3.41
C VAL A 36 4.68 19.70 -4.16
N PHE A 37 5.75 20.02 -4.89
CA PHE A 37 6.58 18.99 -5.53
C PHE A 37 7.17 18.03 -4.50
N PHE A 38 7.70 18.54 -3.38
CA PHE A 38 8.24 17.72 -2.30
C PHE A 38 7.19 16.75 -1.74
N LEU A 39 6.02 17.25 -1.33
CA LEU A 39 4.94 16.41 -0.80
C LEU A 39 4.48 15.35 -1.80
N PHE A 40 4.28 15.73 -3.07
CA PHE A 40 3.90 14.78 -4.11
C PHE A 40 4.98 13.71 -4.30
N SER A 41 6.25 14.09 -4.26
CA SER A 41 7.36 13.14 -4.37
C SER A 41 7.40 12.15 -3.19
N LEU A 42 7.04 12.59 -1.97
CA LEU A 42 6.91 11.68 -0.82
C LEU A 42 5.80 10.63 -1.03
N PHE A 43 4.65 11.04 -1.57
CA PHE A 43 3.58 10.09 -1.90
C PHE A 43 4.03 9.11 -2.99
N VAL A 44 4.67 9.59 -4.05
CA VAL A 44 5.22 8.74 -5.11
C VAL A 44 6.24 7.75 -4.53
N PHE A 45 7.15 8.22 -3.67
CA PHE A 45 8.12 7.36 -3.00
C PHE A 45 7.42 6.31 -2.13
N LEU A 46 6.41 6.70 -1.36
CA LEU A 46 5.61 5.78 -0.56
C LEU A 46 4.99 4.69 -1.44
N PHE A 47 4.28 5.06 -2.51
CA PHE A 47 3.64 4.10 -3.42
C PHE A 47 4.62 3.15 -4.11
N ILE A 48 5.81 3.62 -4.50
CA ILE A 48 6.83 2.77 -5.12
C ILE A 48 7.43 1.79 -4.09
N ASN A 49 7.53 2.21 -2.82
CA ASN A 49 8.05 1.39 -1.73
C ASN A 49 6.96 0.54 -1.05
N LEU A 50 5.70 0.61 -1.48
CA LEU A 50 4.66 -0.29 -1.01
C LEU A 50 5.02 -1.73 -1.43
N GLY A 51 5.42 -2.53 -0.46
CA GLY A 51 5.70 -3.95 -0.66
C GLY A 51 4.43 -4.75 -0.94
N LYS A 52 4.56 -5.82 -1.73
CA LYS A 52 3.52 -6.84 -1.81
C LYS A 52 3.64 -7.73 -0.59
N ARG A 53 2.61 -7.75 0.25
CA ARG A 53 2.54 -8.68 1.38
C ARG A 53 2.45 -10.11 0.87
N LYS A 54 3.20 -11.02 1.49
CA LYS A 54 3.07 -12.46 1.21
C LYS A 54 1.82 -12.99 1.90
N SER A 55 1.16 -13.98 1.28
CA SER A 55 0.06 -14.69 1.92
C SER A 55 0.56 -15.34 3.22
N GLY A 56 -0.10 -15.05 4.34
CA GLY A 56 0.29 -15.52 5.68
C GLY A 56 1.28 -14.62 6.43
N GLU A 57 1.75 -13.52 5.85
CA GLU A 57 2.61 -12.56 6.55
C GLU A 57 1.80 -11.84 7.65
N LEU A 58 2.31 -11.83 8.88
CA LEU A 58 1.62 -11.22 10.02
C LEU A 58 1.35 -9.73 9.75
N SER A 59 0.11 -9.31 9.99
CA SER A 59 -0.24 -7.89 9.98
C SER A 59 -0.03 -7.31 11.38
N ALA A 60 0.01 -5.98 11.49
CA ALA A 60 -0.11 -5.32 12.80
C ALA A 60 -1.38 -5.76 13.56
N TYR A 61 -2.46 -6.12 12.84
CA TYR A 61 -3.69 -6.66 13.42
C TYR A 61 -3.55 -8.08 13.97
N SER A 62 -2.54 -8.84 13.54
CA SER A 62 -2.29 -10.19 14.06
C SER A 62 -1.87 -10.17 15.54
N ILE A 63 -1.44 -9.03 16.07
CA ILE A 63 -1.22 -8.82 17.51
C ILE A 63 -2.52 -8.99 18.30
N PHE A 64 -3.64 -8.57 17.72
CA PHE A 64 -4.98 -8.65 18.35
C PHE A 64 -5.78 -9.87 17.91
N ASN A 65 -5.32 -10.57 16.87
CA ASN A 65 -5.93 -11.79 16.37
C ASN A 65 -4.85 -12.81 15.98
N PRO A 66 -4.16 -13.42 16.97
CA PRO A 66 -3.02 -14.31 16.74
C PRO A 66 -3.37 -15.56 15.94
N HIS A 67 -4.62 -16.02 16.05
CA HIS A 67 -5.14 -17.20 15.36
C HIS A 67 -5.75 -16.87 13.99
N CYS A 68 -5.74 -15.58 13.57
CA CYS A 68 -6.39 -15.11 12.35
C CYS A 68 -7.85 -15.61 12.24
N GLU A 69 -8.56 -15.65 13.37
CA GLU A 69 -9.95 -16.05 13.42
C GLU A 69 -10.84 -14.98 12.77
N ARG A 70 -11.98 -15.39 12.20
CA ARG A 70 -12.92 -14.42 11.64
C ARG A 70 -13.41 -13.50 12.75
N LEU A 71 -13.43 -12.20 12.49
CA LEU A 71 -13.92 -11.25 13.49
C LEU A 71 -15.42 -11.49 13.75
N PRO A 72 -15.85 -11.47 15.03
CA PRO A 72 -17.26 -11.50 15.35
C PRO A 72 -17.96 -10.29 14.69
N GLY A 73 -19.06 -10.55 13.97
CA GLY A 73 -19.79 -9.52 13.20
C GLY A 73 -19.35 -9.36 11.74
N THR A 74 -18.33 -10.10 11.27
CA THR A 74 -18.02 -10.15 9.84
C THR A 74 -19.17 -10.82 9.09
N LEU A 75 -19.74 -10.14 8.09
CA LEU A 75 -20.76 -10.71 7.21
C LEU A 75 -20.17 -11.90 6.44
N THR A 76 -20.53 -13.10 6.87
CA THR A 76 -20.14 -14.37 6.23
C THR A 76 -21.26 -14.86 5.35
N ALA A 77 -20.91 -15.57 4.28
CA ALA A 77 -21.90 -16.22 3.41
C ALA A 77 -22.83 -17.15 4.21
N GLU A 78 -22.30 -17.86 5.21
CA GLU A 78 -23.10 -18.71 6.09
C GLU A 78 -24.14 -17.92 6.90
N HIS A 79 -23.80 -16.73 7.41
CA HIS A 79 -24.77 -15.85 8.10
C HIS A 79 -25.83 -15.32 7.13
N PHE A 80 -25.41 -14.89 5.94
CA PHE A 80 -26.31 -14.40 4.91
C PHE A 80 -27.33 -15.46 4.46
N GLU A 81 -26.88 -16.69 4.23
CA GLU A 81 -27.75 -17.81 3.89
C GLU A 81 -28.71 -18.15 5.03
N ARG A 82 -28.22 -18.20 6.28
CA ARG A 82 -29.07 -18.47 7.45
C ARG A 82 -30.19 -17.44 7.61
N ASP A 83 -29.89 -16.15 7.40
CA ASP A 83 -30.88 -15.08 7.53
C ASP A 83 -31.89 -15.08 6.37
N LEU A 84 -31.45 -15.37 5.14
CA LEU A 84 -32.34 -15.54 4.00
C LEU A 84 -33.26 -16.76 4.16
N LEU A 85 -32.72 -17.91 4.60
CA LEU A 85 -33.50 -19.12 4.83
C LEU A 85 -34.48 -18.95 6.00
N LYS A 86 -34.08 -18.30 7.10
CA LYS A 86 -35.00 -17.94 8.19
C LYS A 86 -36.13 -17.04 7.70
N ARG A 87 -35.83 -16.01 6.90
CA ARG A 87 -36.86 -15.15 6.29
C ARG A 87 -37.81 -15.94 5.39
N LYS A 88 -37.31 -16.92 4.64
CA LYS A 88 -38.13 -17.75 3.75
C LYS A 88 -39.10 -18.61 4.56
N ILE A 89 -38.65 -19.22 5.66
CA ILE A 89 -39.49 -20.05 6.52
C ILE A 89 -40.56 -19.21 7.24
N LEU A 90 -40.22 -18.01 7.71
CA LEU A 90 -41.16 -17.11 8.40
C LEU A 90 -42.19 -16.43 7.47
N ARG A 91 -42.04 -16.58 6.15
CA ARG A 91 -42.96 -16.04 5.14
C ARG A 91 -43.88 -17.11 4.51
N VAL A 92 -43.82 -18.35 4.98
CA VAL A 92 -44.75 -19.44 4.64
C VAL A 92 -45.71 -19.63 5.79
#